data_AF-A0A0Q6T8H9-F1
#
_entry.id   AF-A0A0Q6T8H9-F1
#
_cell.length_a   1.000
_cell.length_b   1.000
_cell.length_c   1.000
_cell.angle_alpha   90.00
_cell.angle_beta   90.00
_cell.angle_gamma   90.00
#
_symmetry.space_group_name_H-M   'P 1'
#
loop_
_entity.id
_entity.type
_entity.pdbx_description
1 polymer ?
#
loop_
_entity_poly.entity_id
_entity_poly.type
_entity_poly.pdbx_seq_one_letter_code
_entity_poly.pdbx_strand_id
1 'polypeptide(L)'
;MLFVGNSFLHGHVPPVLHYNAARVTDLNGTGYGGVPGLFKQLADDVGLYVDVVSELLSGQTLQVHFNDKRALIASRPGDIVVLQEYSTLSPQRPGDATAFIAAAGRLEAAVHGVNLAARVYLLQTWARADQVYRMPGGRWAGKTLEATQGGLHAAYAQAMARASCIAGVLPVGDAALWAVQEGVADRDPMTASPPARSMCGATTATTSAPGAAIWRRSSSSASSAGAIR
;
A
#
# COMPACT_ATOMS: atom_id res chain seq x y z
N MET A 1 -7.76 12.86 -0.67
CA MET A 1 -6.69 11.84 -0.58
C MET A 1 -6.66 11.01 -1.86
N LEU A 2 -5.51 10.99 -2.54
CA LEU A 2 -5.29 10.25 -3.79
C LEU A 2 -4.47 8.99 -3.54
N PHE A 3 -4.94 7.85 -4.05
CA PHE A 3 -4.21 6.59 -4.07
C PHE A 3 -3.74 6.27 -5.49
N VAL A 4 -2.43 6.05 -5.67
CA VAL A 4 -1.82 5.65 -6.94
C VAL A 4 -1.12 4.31 -6.76
N GLY A 5 -1.43 3.34 -7.62
CA GLY A 5 -0.77 2.03 -7.57
C GLY A 5 -1.51 0.98 -8.37
N ASN A 6 -1.40 -0.27 -7.93
CA ASN A 6 -1.81 -1.43 -8.73
C ASN A 6 -2.74 -2.38 -7.96
N SER A 7 -2.70 -3.67 -8.31
CA SER A 7 -3.55 -4.71 -7.73
C SER A 7 -3.36 -4.91 -6.24
N PHE A 8 -2.29 -4.39 -5.65
CA PHE A 8 -2.11 -4.38 -4.19
C PHE A 8 -3.01 -3.35 -3.50
N LEU A 9 -3.50 -2.34 -4.23
CA LEU A 9 -4.51 -1.40 -3.74
C LEU A 9 -5.92 -1.82 -4.14
N HIS A 10 -6.17 -2.28 -5.37
CA HIS A 10 -7.55 -2.67 -5.73
C HIS A 10 -7.92 -4.09 -5.30
N GLY A 11 -6.96 -4.98 -5.02
CA GLY A 11 -7.22 -6.40 -4.77
C GLY A 11 -7.46 -7.19 -6.08
N HIS A 12 -7.57 -8.51 -6.00
CA HIS A 12 -7.70 -9.34 -7.21
C HIS A 12 -9.14 -9.75 -7.51
N VAL A 13 -9.97 -9.94 -6.48
CA VAL A 13 -11.30 -10.56 -6.61
C VAL A 13 -12.38 -9.84 -5.79
N PRO A 14 -13.66 -9.91 -6.20
CA PRO A 14 -14.78 -9.52 -5.35
C PRO A 14 -14.81 -10.29 -4.01
N PRO A 15 -15.32 -9.68 -2.92
CA PRO A 15 -15.88 -8.34 -2.87
C PRO A 15 -14.82 -7.22 -2.80
N VAL A 16 -13.56 -7.53 -2.48
CA VAL A 16 -12.49 -6.53 -2.29
C VAL A 16 -12.31 -5.64 -3.52
N LEU A 17 -12.30 -6.24 -4.72
CA LEU A 17 -12.09 -5.54 -5.99
C LEU A 17 -13.00 -4.31 -6.19
N HIS A 18 -14.26 -4.42 -5.80
CA HIS A 18 -15.28 -3.38 -5.97
C HIS A 18 -15.79 -2.82 -4.63
N TYR A 19 -15.12 -3.14 -3.53
CA TYR A 19 -15.57 -2.75 -2.20
C TYR A 19 -15.69 -1.23 -2.10
N ASN A 20 -16.90 -0.73 -1.85
CA ASN A 20 -17.21 0.69 -1.71
C ASN A 20 -16.76 1.57 -2.89
N ALA A 21 -16.63 1.00 -4.10
CA ALA A 21 -16.13 1.71 -5.29
C ALA A 21 -17.00 2.94 -5.65
N ALA A 22 -18.31 2.87 -5.41
CA ALA A 22 -19.23 3.98 -5.66
C ALA A 22 -18.92 5.26 -4.85
N ARG A 23 -18.11 5.16 -3.78
CA ARG A 23 -17.71 6.29 -2.93
C ARG A 23 -16.25 6.72 -3.16
N VAL A 24 -15.61 6.18 -4.20
CA VAL A 24 -14.25 6.53 -4.63
C VAL A 24 -14.35 7.21 -6.00
N THR A 25 -13.68 8.35 -6.17
CA THR A 25 -13.50 8.95 -7.50
C THR A 25 -12.38 8.19 -8.22
N ASP A 26 -12.73 7.26 -9.09
CA ASP A 26 -11.77 6.50 -9.90
C ASP A 26 -11.39 7.27 -11.18
N LEU A 27 -10.15 7.74 -11.26
CA LEU A 27 -9.63 8.51 -12.39
C LEU A 27 -9.49 7.68 -13.67
N ASN A 28 -9.47 6.35 -13.57
CA ASN A 28 -9.39 5.45 -14.72
C ASN A 28 -10.75 4.89 -15.14
N GLY A 29 -11.84 5.13 -14.38
CA GLY A 29 -13.18 4.64 -14.71
C GLY A 29 -13.31 3.10 -14.70
N THR A 30 -12.46 2.41 -13.96
CA THR A 30 -12.40 0.94 -13.83
C THR A 30 -13.45 0.37 -12.89
N GLY A 31 -13.97 1.18 -11.96
CA GLY A 31 -14.88 0.74 -10.90
C GLY A 31 -14.17 0.01 -9.76
N TYR A 32 -12.87 0.23 -9.58
CA TYR A 32 -12.11 -0.34 -8.48
C TYR A 32 -12.39 0.38 -7.16
N GLY A 33 -12.56 -0.42 -6.10
CA GLY A 33 -12.78 0.05 -4.73
C GLY A 33 -11.57 -0.22 -3.84
N GLY A 34 -11.35 -1.49 -3.50
CA GLY A 34 -10.16 -1.96 -2.80
C GLY A 34 -9.83 -1.21 -1.51
N VAL A 35 -8.53 -1.02 -1.27
CA VAL A 35 -7.98 -0.24 -0.15
C VAL A 35 -8.53 1.19 -0.11
N PRO A 36 -8.61 1.96 -1.23
CA PRO A 36 -9.27 3.27 -1.21
C PRO A 36 -10.72 3.23 -0.70
N GLY A 37 -11.51 2.27 -1.17
CA GLY A 37 -12.90 2.10 -0.75
C GLY A 37 -13.02 1.66 0.72
N LEU A 38 -12.13 0.79 1.18
CA LEU A 38 -12.04 0.39 2.59
C LEU A 38 -11.67 1.58 3.48
N PHE A 39 -10.66 2.36 3.09
CA PHE A 39 -10.28 3.57 3.80
C PHE A 39 -11.44 4.57 3.86
N LYS A 40 -12.15 4.77 2.74
CA LYS A 40 -13.34 5.65 2.71
C LYS A 40 -14.36 5.20 3.76
N GLN A 41 -14.69 3.91 3.80
CA GLN A 41 -15.63 3.38 4.78
C GLN A 41 -15.18 3.65 6.22
N LEU A 42 -13.92 3.33 6.54
CA LEU A 42 -13.38 3.55 7.88
C LEU A 42 -13.39 5.03 8.28
N ALA A 43 -13.11 5.93 7.34
CA ALA A 43 -13.17 7.37 7.59
C ALA A 43 -14.61 7.81 7.90
N ASP A 44 -15.60 7.34 7.14
CA ASP A 44 -17.01 7.67 7.41
C ASP A 44 -17.50 7.11 8.74
N ASP A 45 -17.10 5.90 9.10
CA ASP A 45 -17.49 5.25 10.35
C ASP A 45 -17.06 6.06 11.58
N VAL A 46 -16.02 6.89 11.45
CA VAL A 46 -15.53 7.80 12.51
C VAL A 46 -15.87 9.27 12.24
N GLY A 47 -16.73 9.56 11.26
CA GLY A 47 -17.18 10.91 10.93
C GLY A 47 -16.14 11.80 10.24
N LEU A 48 -15.08 11.21 9.67
CA LEU A 48 -14.08 11.94 8.89
C LEU A 48 -14.52 12.05 7.42
N TYR A 49 -14.80 13.28 7.00
CA TYR A 49 -15.10 13.59 5.62
C TYR A 49 -13.80 13.68 4.81
N VAL A 50 -13.52 12.62 4.05
CA VAL A 50 -12.37 12.55 3.14
C VAL A 50 -12.85 12.24 1.73
N ASP A 51 -12.51 13.12 0.79
CA ASP A 51 -12.64 12.84 -0.63
C ASP A 51 -11.56 11.84 -1.05
N VAL A 52 -11.98 10.63 -1.41
CA VAL A 52 -11.07 9.56 -1.82
C VAL A 52 -11.07 9.45 -3.33
N VAL A 53 -9.87 9.57 -3.90
CA VAL A 53 -9.60 9.51 -5.34
C VAL A 53 -8.61 8.39 -5.59
N SER A 54 -8.73 7.68 -6.71
CA SER A 54 -7.81 6.60 -7.05
C SER A 54 -7.38 6.64 -8.53
N GLU A 55 -6.11 6.34 -8.76
CA GLU A 55 -5.54 6.06 -10.09
C GLU A 55 -4.83 4.70 -10.01
N LEU A 56 -5.57 3.65 -10.36
CA LEU A 56 -5.11 2.27 -10.17
C LEU A 56 -4.96 1.54 -11.50
N LEU A 57 -3.83 0.88 -11.71
CA LEU A 57 -3.54 0.06 -12.89
C LEU A 57 -2.99 -1.31 -12.48
N SER A 58 -3.72 -2.38 -12.81
CA SER A 58 -3.31 -3.74 -12.45
C SER A 58 -1.95 -4.10 -13.04
N GLY A 59 -1.07 -4.65 -12.21
CA GLY A 59 0.25 -5.15 -12.62
C GLY A 59 1.25 -4.08 -13.05
N GLN A 60 1.00 -2.78 -12.81
CA GLN A 60 1.88 -1.70 -13.25
C GLN A 60 2.81 -1.19 -12.15
N THR A 61 3.94 -0.62 -12.56
CA THR A 61 4.93 0.03 -11.69
C THR A 61 4.63 1.53 -11.57
N LEU A 62 5.14 2.20 -10.53
CA LEU A 62 5.03 3.67 -10.44
C LEU A 62 5.68 4.39 -11.63
N GLN A 63 6.66 3.76 -12.29
CA GLN A 63 7.23 4.30 -13.51
C GLN A 63 6.19 4.40 -14.65
N VAL A 64 5.32 3.40 -14.79
CA VAL A 64 4.23 3.44 -15.77
C VAL A 64 3.21 4.50 -15.40
N HIS A 65 2.83 4.60 -14.12
CA HIS A 65 1.96 5.67 -13.63
C HIS A 65 2.53 7.07 -13.93
N PHE A 66 3.83 7.29 -13.73
CA PHE A 66 4.47 8.54 -14.11
C PHE A 66 4.46 8.80 -15.61
N ASN A 67 4.82 7.81 -16.42
CA ASN A 67 4.95 8.00 -17.86
C ASN A 67 3.58 8.29 -18.51
N ASP A 68 2.56 7.54 -18.12
CA ASP A 68 1.32 7.45 -18.88
C ASP A 68 0.15 8.17 -18.18
N LYS A 69 0.20 8.29 -16.85
CA LYS A 69 -0.91 8.77 -16.01
C LYS A 69 -0.61 10.06 -15.26
N ARG A 70 0.60 10.64 -15.39
CA ARG A 70 0.98 11.89 -14.70
C ARG A 70 -0.03 13.02 -14.86
N ALA A 71 -0.63 13.18 -16.04
CA ALA A 71 -1.60 14.25 -16.28
C ALA A 71 -2.90 14.03 -15.48
N LEU A 72 -3.35 12.78 -15.37
CA LEU A 72 -4.51 12.43 -14.54
C LEU A 72 -4.19 12.60 -13.05
N ILE A 73 -3.03 12.13 -12.60
CA ILE A 73 -2.56 12.29 -11.22
C ILE A 73 -2.47 13.78 -10.84
N ALA A 74 -1.88 14.59 -11.73
CA ALA A 74 -1.74 16.04 -11.54
C ALA A 74 -3.06 16.82 -11.68
N SER A 75 -4.09 16.25 -12.30
CA SER A 75 -5.41 16.89 -12.42
C SER A 75 -6.15 17.00 -11.07
N ARG A 76 -5.78 16.16 -10.10
CA ARG A 76 -6.32 16.16 -8.74
C ARG A 76 -5.21 15.81 -7.75
N PRO A 77 -4.25 16.72 -7.51
CA PRO A 77 -3.05 16.41 -6.73
C PRO A 77 -3.37 15.99 -5.29
N GLY A 78 -4.53 16.37 -4.75
CA GLY A 78 -4.98 16.01 -3.40
C GLY A 78 -4.10 16.62 -2.30
N ASP A 79 -4.60 16.63 -1.06
CA ASP A 79 -3.79 17.08 0.09
C ASP A 79 -2.85 15.98 0.60
N ILE A 80 -3.26 14.73 0.39
CA ILE A 80 -2.50 13.53 0.76
C ILE A 80 -2.47 12.62 -0.46
N VAL A 81 -1.27 12.20 -0.87
CA VAL A 81 -1.05 11.26 -1.96
C VAL A 81 -0.36 10.02 -1.42
N VAL A 82 -0.86 8.84 -1.76
CA VAL A 82 -0.28 7.56 -1.39
C VAL A 82 0.17 6.84 -2.65
N LEU A 83 1.47 6.57 -2.75
CA LEU A 83 2.10 5.90 -3.87
C LEU A 83 2.46 4.47 -3.46
N GLN A 84 1.95 3.48 -4.17
CA GLN A 84 2.25 2.07 -3.95
C GLN A 84 2.98 1.48 -5.16
N GLU A 85 4.21 1.00 -4.96
CA GLU A 85 5.02 0.39 -6.01
C GLU A 85 4.71 -1.09 -6.21
N TYR A 86 4.97 -1.60 -7.41
CA TYR A 86 4.99 -3.00 -7.74
C TYR A 86 5.61 -3.86 -6.64
N SER A 87 4.89 -4.93 -6.29
CA SER A 87 5.18 -5.77 -5.11
C SER A 87 6.61 -6.27 -4.99
N THR A 88 7.27 -6.48 -6.14
CA THR A 88 8.64 -6.99 -6.21
C THR A 88 9.68 -5.93 -6.55
N LEU A 89 9.31 -4.64 -6.50
CA LEU A 89 10.06 -3.45 -6.93
C LEU A 89 10.34 -3.37 -8.44
N SER A 90 10.59 -4.50 -9.09
CA SER A 90 10.71 -4.62 -10.53
C SER A 90 10.14 -5.96 -11.02
N PRO A 91 9.33 -5.96 -12.10
CA PRO A 91 8.84 -7.19 -12.71
C PRO A 91 9.96 -7.99 -13.40
N GLN A 92 10.94 -7.32 -14.01
CA GLN A 92 12.03 -7.97 -14.74
C GLN A 92 13.20 -8.36 -13.84
N ARG A 93 13.48 -7.56 -12.79
CA ARG A 93 14.60 -7.78 -11.87
C ARG A 93 14.13 -7.68 -10.42
N PRO A 94 13.39 -8.67 -9.88
CA PRO A 94 12.85 -8.60 -8.52
C PRO A 94 13.91 -8.16 -7.49
N GLY A 95 13.52 -7.23 -6.62
CA GLY A 95 14.42 -6.62 -5.61
C GLY A 95 15.24 -5.43 -6.11
N ASP A 96 15.25 -5.11 -7.40
CA ASP A 96 15.86 -3.89 -7.93
C ASP A 96 14.91 -2.69 -7.75
N ALA A 97 15.32 -1.74 -6.91
CA ALA A 97 14.55 -0.55 -6.57
C ALA A 97 14.83 0.66 -7.48
N THR A 98 15.74 0.55 -8.46
CA THR A 98 16.25 1.72 -9.20
C THR A 98 15.15 2.51 -9.90
N ALA A 99 14.28 1.80 -10.62
CA ALA A 99 13.15 2.42 -11.33
C ALA A 99 12.12 3.02 -10.37
N PHE A 100 11.85 2.33 -9.26
CA PHE A 100 10.96 2.79 -8.21
C PHE A 100 11.43 4.10 -7.59
N ILE A 101 12.69 4.18 -7.14
CA ILE A 101 13.27 5.38 -6.52
C ILE A 101 13.15 6.58 -7.48
N ALA A 102 13.48 6.39 -8.75
CA ALA A 102 13.37 7.43 -9.76
C ALA A 102 11.91 7.83 -10.07
N ALA A 103 10.98 6.88 -10.07
CA ALA A 103 9.56 7.15 -10.31
C ALA A 103 8.91 7.87 -9.13
N ALA A 104 9.23 7.46 -7.89
CA ALA A 104 8.74 8.09 -6.67
C ALA A 104 9.09 9.59 -6.61
N GLY A 105 10.37 9.95 -6.85
CA GLY A 105 10.78 11.36 -6.89
C GLY A 105 10.12 12.16 -8.03
N ARG A 106 9.92 11.53 -9.19
CA ARG A 106 9.27 12.20 -10.33
C ARG A 106 7.77 12.42 -10.12
N LEU A 107 7.07 11.47 -9.50
CA LEU A 107 5.66 11.62 -9.12
C LEU A 107 5.49 12.64 -8.00
N GLU A 108 6.38 12.61 -7.00
CA GLU A 108 6.41 13.61 -5.94
C GLU A 108 6.56 15.02 -6.53
N ALA A 109 7.56 15.23 -7.38
CA ALA A 109 7.77 16.52 -8.03
C ALA A 109 6.58 16.95 -8.92
N ALA A 110 5.94 16.00 -9.62
CA ALA A 110 4.74 16.29 -10.41
C ALA A 110 3.55 16.72 -9.55
N VAL A 111 3.36 16.09 -8.38
CA VAL A 111 2.31 16.47 -7.41
C VAL A 111 2.60 17.86 -6.84
N HIS A 112 3.81 18.11 -6.34
CA HIS A 112 4.16 19.41 -5.76
C HIS A 112 4.20 20.54 -6.80
N GLY A 113 4.47 20.23 -8.07
CA GLY A 113 4.35 21.19 -9.17
C GLY A 113 2.93 21.76 -9.34
N VAL A 114 1.90 21.10 -8.80
CA VAL A 114 0.50 21.58 -8.83
C VAL A 114 -0.01 21.95 -7.43
N ASN A 115 0.32 21.15 -6.41
CA ASN A 115 -0.04 21.42 -5.02
C ASN A 115 1.20 21.38 -4.12
N LEU A 116 1.78 22.55 -3.86
CA LEU A 116 2.97 22.71 -3.02
C LEU A 116 2.76 22.25 -1.57
N ALA A 117 1.52 22.17 -1.10
CA ALA A 117 1.19 21.76 0.27
C ALA A 117 0.86 20.25 0.40
N ALA A 118 0.87 19.50 -0.70
CA ALA A 118 0.55 18.08 -0.68
C ALA A 118 1.52 17.30 0.21
N ARG A 119 1.03 16.24 0.85
CA ARG A 119 1.86 15.28 1.59
C ARG A 119 1.90 13.97 0.84
N VAL A 120 3.05 13.68 0.24
CA VAL A 120 3.26 12.46 -0.55
C VAL A 120 3.85 11.35 0.33
N TYR A 121 3.18 10.21 0.38
CA TYR A 121 3.56 9.03 1.15
C TYR A 121 3.86 7.85 0.24
N LEU A 122 4.85 7.04 0.63
CA LEU A 122 5.08 5.75 0.02
C LEU A 122 4.42 4.65 0.85
N LEU A 123 3.54 3.85 0.26
CA LEU A 123 2.95 2.69 0.93
C LEU A 123 3.84 1.47 0.71
N GLN A 124 4.54 1.05 1.76
CA GLN A 124 5.44 -0.10 1.72
C GLN A 124 4.66 -1.39 1.49
N THR A 125 5.00 -2.12 0.43
CA THR A 125 4.44 -3.45 0.16
C THR A 125 5.02 -4.51 1.09
N TRP A 126 4.33 -5.65 1.17
CA TRP A 126 4.71 -6.80 1.98
C TRP A 126 5.48 -7.85 1.17
N ALA A 127 6.33 -8.61 1.88
CA ALA A 127 7.00 -9.77 1.35
C ALA A 127 5.99 -10.79 0.79
N ARG A 128 6.23 -11.22 -0.44
CA ARG A 128 5.36 -12.17 -1.13
C ARG A 128 5.72 -13.60 -0.79
N ALA A 129 4.83 -14.30 -0.09
CA ALA A 129 4.99 -15.71 0.27
C ALA A 129 5.16 -16.62 -0.96
N ASP A 130 4.46 -16.34 -2.07
CA ASP A 130 4.63 -17.09 -3.31
C ASP A 130 6.03 -16.93 -3.91
N GLN A 131 6.64 -15.75 -3.80
CA GLN A 131 8.01 -15.52 -4.28
C GLN A 131 9.07 -16.21 -3.42
N VAL A 132 8.78 -16.41 -2.14
CA VAL A 132 9.68 -17.06 -1.19
C VAL A 132 9.57 -18.58 -1.28
N TYR A 133 8.34 -19.10 -1.32
CA TYR A 133 8.07 -20.54 -1.18
C TYR A 133 7.81 -21.27 -2.50
N ARG A 134 7.37 -20.58 -3.56
CA ARG A 134 6.85 -21.22 -4.79
C ARG A 134 7.57 -20.83 -6.08
N MET A 135 8.63 -20.04 -5.99
CA MET A 135 9.39 -19.58 -7.16
C MET A 135 10.82 -20.13 -7.16
N PRO A 136 11.05 -21.42 -7.50
CA PRO A 136 12.39 -21.98 -7.64
C PRO A 136 13.26 -21.13 -8.58
N GLY A 137 14.49 -20.85 -8.16
CA GLY A 137 15.42 -20.00 -8.91
C GLY A 137 15.08 -18.50 -8.93
N GLY A 138 13.96 -18.09 -8.33
CA GLY A 138 13.59 -16.69 -8.15
C GLY A 138 14.51 -15.95 -7.16
N ARG A 139 14.54 -14.62 -7.23
CA ARG A 139 15.39 -13.76 -6.38
C ARG A 139 15.32 -14.08 -4.89
N TRP A 140 14.13 -14.44 -4.41
CA TRP A 140 13.86 -14.70 -3.00
C TRP A 140 13.65 -16.18 -2.67
N ALA A 141 13.93 -17.09 -3.62
CA ALA A 141 13.87 -18.51 -3.38
C ALA A 141 14.76 -18.91 -2.20
N GLY A 142 14.20 -19.63 -1.23
CA GLY A 142 14.92 -20.12 -0.05
C GLY A 142 15.30 -19.03 0.98
N LYS A 143 14.88 -17.77 0.78
CA LYS A 143 14.98 -16.74 1.82
C LYS A 143 13.81 -16.87 2.81
N THR A 144 13.82 -16.04 3.86
CA THR A 144 12.68 -15.91 4.77
C THR A 144 11.80 -14.72 4.38
N LEU A 145 10.58 -14.65 4.93
CA LEU A 145 9.74 -13.46 4.80
C LEU A 145 10.40 -12.24 5.43
N GLU A 146 11.06 -12.42 6.58
CA GLU A 146 11.77 -11.36 7.30
C GLU A 146 12.89 -10.77 6.46
N ALA A 147 13.72 -11.62 5.84
CA ALA A 147 14.82 -11.16 4.99
C ALA A 147 14.30 -10.46 3.73
N THR A 148 13.20 -10.94 3.16
CA THR A 148 12.56 -10.33 1.99
C THR A 148 11.94 -8.98 2.36
N GLN A 149 11.21 -8.89 3.47
CA GLN A 149 10.61 -7.67 3.98
C GLN A 149 11.66 -6.62 4.35
N GLY A 150 12.76 -7.03 4.98
CA GLY A 150 13.89 -6.13 5.27
C GLY A 150 14.49 -5.51 4.00
N GLY A 151 14.55 -6.29 2.91
CA GLY A 151 14.95 -5.77 1.59
C GLY A 151 13.97 -4.72 1.03
N LEU A 152 12.66 -4.97 1.16
CA LEU A 152 11.63 -3.99 0.79
C LEU A 152 11.72 -2.73 1.66
N HIS A 153 11.84 -2.87 2.97
CA HIS A 153 12.03 -1.76 3.92
C HIS A 153 13.21 -0.86 3.52
N ALA A 154 14.37 -1.46 3.25
CA ALA A 154 15.54 -0.71 2.82
C ALA A 154 15.30 0.04 1.49
N ALA A 155 14.59 -0.56 0.53
CA ALA A 155 14.27 0.09 -0.74
C ALA A 155 13.34 1.30 -0.57
N TYR A 156 12.30 1.20 0.27
CA TYR A 156 11.39 2.31 0.56
C TYR A 156 12.07 3.42 1.35
N ALA A 157 12.95 3.08 2.31
CA ALA A 157 13.76 4.07 3.02
C ALA A 157 14.71 4.81 2.07
N GLN A 158 15.33 4.10 1.10
CA GLN A 158 16.14 4.73 0.06
C GLN A 158 15.33 5.64 -0.86
N ALA A 159 14.12 5.23 -1.27
CA ALA A 159 13.24 6.06 -2.09
C ALA A 159 12.86 7.36 -1.36
N MET A 160 12.51 7.27 -0.08
CA MET A 160 12.23 8.45 0.76
C MET A 160 13.46 9.36 0.89
N ALA A 161 14.65 8.80 1.15
CA ALA A 161 15.87 9.58 1.32
C ALA A 161 16.37 10.28 0.04
N ARG A 162 15.92 9.85 -1.14
CA ARG A 162 16.34 10.38 -2.44
C ARG A 162 15.37 11.41 -3.02
N ALA A 163 14.11 11.40 -2.61
CA ALA A 163 13.12 12.39 -3.00
C ALA A 163 13.15 13.58 -2.04
N SER A 164 12.94 14.79 -2.56
CA SER A 164 13.09 16.01 -1.78
C SER A 164 11.96 16.22 -0.79
N CYS A 165 10.73 15.84 -1.16
CA CYS A 165 9.51 16.19 -0.40
C CYS A 165 8.58 15.00 -0.12
N ILE A 166 9.12 13.77 -0.03
CA ILE A 166 8.32 12.63 0.46
C ILE A 166 8.12 12.78 1.98
N ALA A 167 6.86 12.85 2.41
CA ALA A 167 6.46 13.06 3.79
C ALA A 167 6.66 11.84 4.70
N GLY A 168 6.83 10.65 4.12
CA GLY A 168 7.19 9.44 4.86
C GLY A 168 6.83 8.14 4.15
N VAL A 169 7.14 7.04 4.82
CA VAL A 169 6.76 5.68 4.40
C VAL A 169 5.68 5.16 5.35
N LEU A 170 4.58 4.65 4.81
CA LEU A 170 3.55 3.92 5.54
C LEU A 170 3.99 2.45 5.63
N PRO A 171 4.34 1.92 6.81
CA PRO A 171 5.00 0.61 6.98
C PRO A 171 4.00 -0.56 6.95
N VAL A 172 3.14 -0.61 5.93
CA VAL A 172 2.10 -1.65 5.79
C VAL A 172 2.74 -3.04 5.68
N GLY A 173 3.84 -3.15 4.94
CA GLY A 173 4.59 -4.40 4.80
C GLY A 173 5.17 -4.91 6.13
N ASP A 174 5.78 -4.02 6.91
CA ASP A 174 6.34 -4.39 8.21
C ASP A 174 5.22 -4.77 9.21
N ALA A 175 4.09 -4.06 9.18
CA ALA A 175 2.92 -4.42 9.98
C ALA A 175 2.34 -5.80 9.59
N ALA A 176 2.34 -6.14 8.30
CA ALA A 176 1.92 -7.46 7.83
C ALA A 176 2.87 -8.56 8.32
N LEU A 177 4.19 -8.33 8.27
CA LEU A 177 5.17 -9.27 8.83
C LEU A 177 4.98 -9.44 10.34
N TRP A 178 4.73 -8.36 11.06
CA TRP A 178 4.46 -8.43 12.50
C TRP A 178 3.20 -9.26 12.80
N ALA A 179 2.12 -9.10 12.03
CA ALA A 179 0.93 -9.93 12.18
C ALA A 179 1.20 -11.43 11.97
N VAL A 180 2.13 -11.79 11.07
CA VAL A 180 2.59 -13.17 10.89
C VAL A 180 3.36 -13.66 12.11
N GLN A 181 4.24 -12.84 12.66
CA GLN A 181 5.05 -13.18 13.83
C GLN A 181 4.21 -13.39 15.10
N GLU A 182 3.13 -12.62 15.23
CA GLU A 182 2.15 -12.75 16.32
C GLU A 182 1.14 -13.89 16.10
N GLY A 183 1.22 -14.62 14.98
CA GLY A 183 0.27 -15.68 14.64
C GLY A 183 -1.15 -15.17 14.34
N VAL A 184 -1.32 -13.87 14.08
CA VAL A 184 -2.60 -13.26 13.68
C VAL A 184 -2.88 -13.52 12.19
N ALA A 185 -1.82 -13.61 11.38
CA ALA A 185 -1.87 -13.90 9.96
C ALA A 185 -1.01 -15.13 9.62
N ASP A 186 -1.41 -15.88 8.59
CA ASP A 186 -0.65 -17.03 8.13
C ASP A 186 0.64 -16.62 7.43
N ARG A 187 1.73 -17.33 7.77
CA ARG A 187 3.03 -17.16 7.10
C ARG A 187 2.97 -17.50 5.62
N ASP A 188 2.18 -18.51 5.27
CA ASP A 188 1.88 -18.84 3.89
C ASP A 188 0.36 -18.89 3.68
N PRO A 189 -0.25 -17.75 3.28
CA PRO A 189 -1.71 -17.66 3.14
C PRO A 189 -2.27 -18.60 2.06
N MET A 190 -1.42 -19.17 1.22
CA MET A 190 -1.82 -20.10 0.16
C MET A 190 -1.87 -21.56 0.62
N THR A 191 -1.30 -21.91 1.78
CA THR A 191 -1.42 -23.25 2.39
C THR A 191 -2.46 -23.32 3.49
N ALA A 192 -3.02 -22.18 3.89
CA ALA A 192 -4.07 -22.11 4.89
C ALA A 192 -5.29 -22.94 4.44
N SER A 193 -5.60 -24.01 5.17
CA SER A 193 -6.93 -24.62 5.11
C SER A 193 -7.92 -23.76 5.91
N PRO A 194 -9.20 -23.66 5.51
CA PRO A 194 -10.13 -22.80 6.22
C PRO A 194 -10.47 -23.38 7.61
N PRO A 195 -10.51 -22.57 8.70
CA PRO A 195 -10.39 -21.13 8.77
C PRO A 195 -9.14 -20.70 9.58
N ALA A 196 -7.97 -20.70 8.96
CA ALA A 196 -6.96 -19.72 9.33
C ALA A 196 -7.27 -18.41 8.59
N ARG A 197 -7.20 -17.30 9.33
CA ARG A 197 -7.70 -15.99 8.93
C ARG A 197 -6.91 -15.45 7.74
N SER A 198 -7.41 -15.71 6.53
CA SER A 198 -6.99 -15.00 5.32
C SER A 198 -7.05 -13.49 5.58
N MET A 199 -5.95 -12.78 5.29
CA MET A 199 -5.89 -11.31 5.30
C MET A 199 -6.88 -10.66 4.30
N CYS A 200 -7.56 -11.47 3.47
CA CYS A 200 -8.74 -11.07 2.72
C CYS A 200 -9.87 -12.09 2.98
N GLY A 201 -10.70 -11.81 3.98
CA GLY A 201 -11.87 -12.62 4.31
C GLY A 201 -13.09 -12.18 3.50
N ALA A 202 -13.41 -12.92 2.45
CA ALA A 202 -14.79 -13.05 2.01
C ALA A 202 -15.41 -14.21 2.80
N THR A 203 -16.20 -13.91 3.84
CA THR A 203 -17.57 -14.43 4.04
C THR A 203 -18.15 -14.06 5.40
N THR A 204 -19.44 -13.74 5.36
CA THR A 204 -20.42 -13.56 6.45
C THR A 204 -20.33 -12.29 7.30
N ALA A 205 -21.37 -11.48 7.13
CA ALA A 205 -21.75 -10.39 7.98
C ALA A 205 -21.82 -10.88 9.45
N THR A 206 -20.90 -10.40 10.28
CA THR A 206 -21.10 -9.93 11.66
C THR A 206 -19.73 -9.49 12.18
N THR A 207 -19.67 -8.22 12.59
CA THR A 207 -18.65 -7.55 13.42
C THR A 207 -17.54 -8.42 14.02
N SER A 208 -16.36 -8.40 13.41
CA SER A 208 -15.07 -8.33 14.12
C SER A 208 -13.96 -8.08 13.10
N ALA A 209 -13.58 -6.81 12.92
CA ALA A 209 -12.53 -6.40 12.00
C ALA A 209 -11.13 -6.60 12.64
N PRO A 210 -10.31 -7.57 12.19
CA PRO A 210 -8.92 -7.70 12.67
C PRO A 210 -8.05 -6.54 12.14
N GLY A 211 -8.42 -5.93 11.00
CA GLY A 211 -7.72 -4.78 10.42
C GLY A 211 -7.79 -3.51 11.26
N ALA A 212 -8.81 -3.37 12.13
CA ALA A 212 -8.92 -2.22 13.04
C ALA A 212 -7.98 -2.33 14.25
N ALA A 213 -7.54 -3.54 14.62
CA ALA A 213 -6.64 -3.74 15.75
C ALA A 213 -5.20 -3.26 15.44
N ILE A 214 -4.77 -3.36 14.18
CA ILE A 214 -3.44 -2.90 13.72
C ILE A 214 -3.36 -1.36 13.76
N TRP A 215 -4.44 -0.66 13.40
CA TRP A 215 -4.47 0.82 13.38
C TRP A 215 -4.67 1.47 14.76
N ARG A 216 -5.25 0.75 15.73
CA ARG A 216 -5.57 1.33 17.04
C ARG A 216 -4.37 1.37 18.01
N ARG A 217 -3.31 0.57 17.78
CA ARG A 217 -2.10 0.58 18.64
C ARG A 217 -0.97 1.49 18.17
N SER A 218 -0.86 1.79 16.88
CA SER A 218 0.16 2.73 16.37
C SER A 218 -0.08 4.18 16.83
N SER A 219 -1.34 4.53 17.14
CA SER A 219 -1.70 5.84 17.71
C SER A 219 -1.38 5.95 19.21
N SER A 220 -1.38 4.84 19.95
CA SER A 220 -1.04 4.84 21.39
C SER A 220 0.46 4.97 21.68
N SER A 221 1.35 4.67 20.72
CA SER A 221 2.80 4.89 20.86
C SER A 221 3.25 6.32 20.53
N ALA A 222 2.35 7.18 20.04
CA ALA A 222 2.64 8.59 19.74
C ALA A 222 2.33 9.55 20.90
N SER A 223 1.78 9.07 22.02
CA SER A 223 1.30 9.91 23.13
C SER A 223 2.28 10.08 24.29
N SER A 224 3.49 9.51 24.21
CA SER A 224 4.49 9.58 25.29
C SER A 224 5.77 10.28 24.84
N ALA A 225 5.67 11.55 24.46
CA ALA A 225 6.82 12.47 24.42
C ALA A 225 6.33 13.92 24.52
N GLY A 226 6.62 14.58 25.64
CA GLY A 226 6.57 16.05 25.74
C GLY A 226 5.60 16.63 26.76
N ALA A 227 5.77 16.28 28.04
CA ALA A 227 5.30 17.12 29.15
C ALA A 227 6.46 17.32 30.13
N ILE A 228 7.34 18.29 29.88
CA ILE A 228 8.20 18.91 30.90
C ILE A 228 8.32 20.41 30.56
N ARG A 229 8.19 21.20 31.63
CA ARG A 229 8.06 22.66 31.78
C ARG A 229 8.96 23.54 30.92
#